data_AF-A0A1G3PG36-F1
#
_entry.id   AF-A0A1G3PG36-F1
#
_cell.length_a   1.000
_cell.length_b   1.000
_cell.length_c   1.000
_cell.angle_alpha   90.00
_cell.angle_beta   90.00
_cell.angle_gamma   90.00
#
_symmetry.space_group_name_H-M   'P 1'
#
loop_
_entity.id
_entity.type
_entity.pdbx_description
1 polymer ?
#
loop_
_entity_poly.entity_id
_entity_poly.type
_entity_poly.pdbx_seq_one_letter_code
_entity_poly.pdbx_strand_id
1 'polypeptide(L)'
;MRSINGYEIIDTIYEGKNSIIMRGIAQSNKKPVVIKTLRNEYPNQEELARFRREYEINLKAREVSQIFSLENSNDTLLMTWEDVGADSLEHLLYNSPS
;
A
#
# COMPACT_ATOMS: atom_id res chain seq x y z
N MET A 1 8.37 5.75 16.50
CA MET A 1 8.26 5.45 15.06
C MET A 1 7.50 4.14 14.92
N ARG A 2 6.47 4.10 14.08
CA ARG A 2 5.74 2.85 13.77
C ARG A 2 6.50 2.13 12.66
N SER A 3 6.75 0.84 12.84
CA SER A 3 7.38 0.00 11.83
C SER A 3 6.55 -1.25 11.62
N ILE A 4 6.39 -1.64 10.37
CA ILE A 4 5.64 -2.83 9.97
C ILE A 4 6.50 -3.59 8.96
N ASN A 5 6.81 -4.86 9.19
CA ASN A 5 7.54 -5.74 8.26
C ASN A 5 8.80 -5.10 7.62
N GLY A 6 9.63 -4.41 8.40
CA GLY A 6 10.84 -3.77 7.87
C GLY A 6 10.58 -2.49 7.07
N TYR A 7 9.38 -1.93 7.16
CA TYR A 7 9.03 -0.60 6.67
C TYR A 7 8.86 0.37 7.83
N GLU A 8 9.49 1.53 7.73
CA GLU A 8 9.26 2.66 8.63
C GLU A 8 8.09 3.48 8.09
N ILE A 9 7.01 3.60 8.86
CA ILE A 9 5.82 4.34 8.43
C ILE A 9 6.03 5.83 8.72
N ILE A 10 5.94 6.64 7.67
CA ILE A 10 6.07 8.09 7.72
C ILE A 10 4.69 8.73 7.92
N ASP A 11 3.71 8.33 7.11
CA ASP A 11 2.39 8.97 7.08
C ASP A 11 1.30 8.01 6.59
N THR A 12 0.05 8.31 6.91
CA THR A 12 -1.12 7.62 6.36
C THR A 12 -1.72 8.47 5.25
N ILE A 13 -1.64 7.98 4.01
CA ILE A 13 -2.13 8.70 2.82
C ILE A 13 -3.66 8.62 2.73
N TYR A 14 -4.25 7.47 3.08
CA TYR A 14 -5.69 7.26 2.95
C TYR A 14 -6.18 6.14 3.88
N GLU A 15 -7.31 6.37 4.54
CA GLU A 15 -7.98 5.39 5.39
C GLU A 15 -9.37 5.02 4.87
N GLY A 16 -9.41 4.07 3.95
CA GLY A 16 -10.66 3.56 3.38
C GLY A 16 -11.35 2.53 4.28
N LYS A 17 -12.60 2.21 3.95
CA LYS A 17 -13.43 1.26 4.72
C LYS A 17 -12.76 -0.11 4.95
N ASN A 18 -12.07 -0.62 3.94
CA ASN A 18 -11.52 -1.98 3.93
C ASN A 18 -9.98 -2.01 3.94
N SER A 19 -9.32 -0.89 3.65
CA SER A 19 -7.87 -0.84 3.48
C SER A 19 -7.31 0.51 3.87
N ILE A 20 -6.09 0.49 4.36
CA ILE A 20 -5.30 1.66 4.72
C ILE A 20 -4.14 1.75 3.72
N ILE A 21 -3.86 2.95 3.24
CA ILE A 21 -2.70 3.27 2.40
C ILE A 21 -1.79 4.21 3.18
N MET A 22 -0.51 3.84 3.27
CA MET A 22 0.50 4.56 4.02
C MET A 22 1.72 4.84 3.15
N ARG A 23 2.46 5.88 3.52
CA ARG A 23 3.79 6.22 3.01
C ARG A 23 4.83 5.75 4.01
N GLY A 24 5.90 5.14 3.53
CA GLY A 24 6.98 4.68 4.40
C GLY A 24 8.32 4.58 3.69
N ILE A 25 9.34 4.13 4.42
CA ILE A 25 10.68 3.84 3.91
C ILE A 25 10.98 2.36 4.15
N ALA A 26 11.37 1.65 3.09
CA ALA A 26 11.87 0.29 3.19
C ALA A 26 13.23 0.29 3.89
N GLN A 27 13.38 -0.40 5.02
CA GLN A 27 14.62 -0.41 5.79
C GLN A 27 15.76 -1.11 5.06
N SER A 28 15.45 -2.06 4.17
CA SER A 28 16.41 -2.87 3.41
C SER A 28 17.25 -2.06 2.41
N ASN A 29 16.65 -1.06 1.76
CA ASN A 29 17.30 -0.29 0.69
C ASN A 29 17.07 1.23 0.81
N LYS A 30 16.41 1.68 1.88
CA LYS A 30 16.08 3.09 2.17
C LYS A 30 15.25 3.80 1.09
N LYS A 31 14.55 3.04 0.24
CA LYS A 31 13.66 3.61 -0.77
C LYS A 31 12.30 4.01 -0.17
N PRO A 32 11.70 5.12 -0.64
CA PRO A 32 10.34 5.47 -0.28
C PRO A 32 9.36 4.50 -0.95
N VAL A 33 8.35 4.10 -0.18
CA VAL A 33 7.35 3.12 -0.61
C VAL A 33 5.95 3.55 -0.20
N VAL A 34 4.98 3.19 -1.02
CA VAL A 34 3.56 3.20 -0.65
C VAL A 34 3.20 1.78 -0.20
N ILE A 35 2.47 1.67 0.90
CA ILE A 35 2.08 0.40 1.52
C ILE A 35 0.56 0.41 1.63
N LYS A 36 -0.11 -0.60 1.08
CA LYS A 36 -1.52 -0.85 1.32
C LYS A 36 -1.67 -2.10 2.18
N THR A 37 -2.54 -2.01 3.18
CA THR A 37 -2.92 -3.14 4.01
C THR A 37 -4.43 -3.17 4.23
N LEU A 38 -4.95 -4.30 4.70
CA LEU A 38 -6.34 -4.39 5.12
C LEU A 38 -6.52 -3.67 6.45
N ARG A 39 -7.63 -2.95 6.60
CA ARG A 39 -7.94 -2.23 7.85
C ARG A 39 -8.17 -3.20 9.01
N ASN A 40 -8.75 -4.36 8.71
CA ASN A 40 -9.03 -5.39 9.70
C ASN A 40 -7.74 -6.18 9.98
N GLU A 41 -7.37 -6.29 11.25
CA GLU A 41 -6.24 -7.10 11.71
C GLU A 41 -6.49 -8.61 11.49
N TYR A 42 -7.75 -9.02 11.43
CA TYR A 42 -8.19 -10.40 11.17
C TYR A 42 -9.19 -10.45 10.01
N PRO A 43 -8.73 -10.18 8.77
CA PRO A 43 -9.59 -10.17 7.60
C PRO A 43 -10.17 -11.57 7.34
N ASN A 44 -11.41 -11.61 6.88
CA ASN A 44 -12.01 -12.89 6.48
C ASN A 44 -11.40 -13.39 5.14
N GLN A 45 -11.68 -14.65 4.79
CA GLN A 45 -11.11 -15.24 3.57
C GLN A 45 -11.52 -14.50 2.28
N GLU A 46 -12.72 -13.92 2.23
CA GLU A 46 -13.17 -13.15 1.06
C GLU A 46 -12.38 -11.84 0.92
N GLU A 47 -12.08 -11.18 2.03
CA GLU A 47 -11.26 -9.95 2.04
C GLU A 47 -9.84 -10.24 1.60
N LEU A 48 -9.24 -11.33 2.09
CA LEU A 48 -7.93 -11.81 1.65
C LEU A 48 -7.92 -12.16 0.16
N ALA A 49 -8.93 -12.91 -0.31
CA ALA A 49 -9.04 -13.31 -1.71
C ALA A 49 -9.21 -12.09 -2.63
N ARG A 50 -10.04 -11.11 -2.23
CA ARG A 50 -10.21 -9.84 -2.97
C ARG A 50 -8.89 -9.06 -3.03
N PHE A 51 -8.17 -8.98 -1.92
CA PHE A 51 -6.88 -8.29 -1.86
C PHE A 51 -5.82 -8.95 -2.75
N ARG A 52 -5.74 -10.28 -2.74
CA ARG A 52 -4.86 -11.05 -3.65
C ARG A 52 -5.24 -10.86 -5.11
N ARG A 53 -6.53 -10.85 -5.44
CA ARG A 53 -6.99 -10.60 -6.81
C ARG A 53 -6.62 -9.20 -7.28
N GLU A 54 -6.74 -8.19 -6.41
CA GLU A 54 -6.32 -6.82 -6.71
C GLU A 54 -4.80 -6.76 -7.00
N TYR A 55 -3.99 -7.47 -6.21
CA TYR A 55 -2.56 -7.63 -6.44
C TYR A 55 -2.28 -8.21 -7.84
N GLU A 56 -2.92 -9.33 -8.19
CA GLU A 56 -2.72 -10.00 -9.48
C GLU A 56 -3.13 -9.12 -10.67
N ILE A 57 -4.23 -8.36 -10.55
CA ILE A 57 -4.68 -7.44 -11.60
C ILE A 57 -3.66 -6.31 -11.78
N ASN A 58 -3.20 -5.71 -10.69
CA ASN A 58 -2.21 -4.63 -10.76
C ASN A 58 -0.87 -5.11 -11.34
N LEU A 59 -0.44 -6.32 -10.99
CA LEU A 59 0.76 -6.94 -11.54
C LEU A 59 0.65 -7.15 -13.06
N LYS A 60 -0.54 -7.52 -13.56
CA LYS A 60 -0.80 -7.70 -14.99
C LYS A 60 -0.95 -6.37 -15.74
N ALA A 61 -1.40 -5.31 -15.07
CA ALA A 61 -1.70 -4.03 -15.67
C ALA A 61 -0.47 -3.09 -15.79
N ARG A 62 0.61 -3.31 -15.03
CA ARG A 62 1.82 -2.47 -15.09
C ARG A 62 2.93 -3.14 -15.90
N GLU A 63 3.50 -2.38 -16.84
CA GLU A 63 4.85 -2.65 -17.35
C GLU A 63 5.89 -2.31 -16.26
N VAL A 64 6.20 -3.32 -15.44
CA VAL A 64 7.49 -3.62 -14.79
C VAL A 64 8.46 -2.44 -14.55
N SER A 65 8.15 -1.57 -13.58
CA SER A 65 9.21 -0.74 -12.94
C SER A 65 9.02 -0.48 -11.44
N GLN A 66 7.83 -0.73 -10.89
CA GLN A 66 7.58 -0.52 -9.46
C GLN A 66 7.80 -1.83 -8.70
N ILE A 67 8.61 -1.76 -7.64
CA ILE A 67 8.81 -2.89 -6.72
C ILE A 67 7.44 -3.23 -6.12
N PHE A 68 6.88 -4.37 -6.54
CA PHE A 68 5.56 -4.84 -6.16
C PHE A 68 5.75 -6.07 -5.27
N SER A 69 5.62 -5.93 -3.95
CA SER A 69 5.67 -7.09 -3.02
C SER A 69 4.30 -7.37 -2.42
N LEU A 70 3.99 -8.65 -2.23
CA LEU A 70 2.89 -9.12 -1.39
C LEU A 70 3.48 -9.90 -0.23
N GLU A 71 3.34 -9.38 0.99
CA GLU A 71 3.90 -9.98 2.19
C GLU A 71 2.80 -10.31 3.19
N ASN A 72 2.96 -11.45 3.88
CA ASN A 72 2.14 -11.75 5.04
C ASN A 72 2.74 -11.04 6.25
N SER A 73 1.91 -10.34 7.02
CA SER A 73 2.29 -9.70 8.28
C SER A 73 1.21 -10.02 9.30
N ASN A 74 1.54 -10.71 10.39
CA ASN A 74 0.66 -10.96 11.55
C ASN A 74 -0.84 -11.00 11.19
N ASP A 75 -1.23 -12.03 10.42
CA ASP A 75 -2.61 -12.32 9.98
C ASP A 75 -3.23 -11.41 8.89
N THR A 76 -2.51 -10.41 8.40
CA THR A 76 -2.93 -9.56 7.27
C THR A 76 -1.95 -9.59 6.08
N LEU A 77 -2.36 -8.96 4.98
CA LEU A 77 -1.58 -8.81 3.76
C LEU A 77 -1.08 -7.37 3.60
N LEU A 78 0.17 -7.24 3.17
CA LEU A 78 0.81 -5.99 2.81
C LEU A 78 1.11 -6.02 1.32
N MET A 79 0.62 -5.02 0.60
CA MET A 79 1.01 -4.75 -0.77
C MET A 79 1.87 -3.50 -0.79
N THR A 80 3.03 -3.55 -1.43
CA THR A 80 3.93 -2.39 -1.50
C THR A 80 4.25 -1.99 -2.93
N TRP A 81 4.54 -0.70 -3.10
CA TRP A 81 4.94 -0.07 -4.37
C TRP A 81 6.07 0.92 -4.12
N GLU A 82 6.91 1.12 -5.13
CA GLU A 82 7.82 2.28 -5.12
C GLU A 82 7.00 3.58 -5.14
N ASP A 83 7.31 4.47 -4.20
CA ASP A 83 6.67 5.78 -4.15
C ASP A 83 7.37 6.72 -5.13
N VAL A 84 6.69 7.04 -6.22
CA VAL A 84 7.18 8.00 -7.23
C VAL A 84 6.93 9.46 -6.82
N GLY A 85 6.50 9.70 -5.57
CA GLY A 85 6.14 11.04 -5.09
C GLY A 85 4.80 11.54 -5.63
N ALA A 86 3.96 10.64 -6.16
CA ALA A 86 2.63 11.00 -6.60
C ALA A 86 1.74 11.29 -5.37
N ASP A 87 1.02 12.41 -5.42
CA ASP A 87 -0.02 12.70 -4.44
C ASP A 87 -1.22 11.77 -4.63
N SER A 88 -1.98 11.56 -3.55
CA SER A 88 -3.22 10.78 -3.64
C SER A 88 -4.15 11.42 -4.67
N LEU A 89 -4.88 10.59 -5.42
CA LEU A 89 -5.86 11.09 -6.39
C LEU A 89 -6.87 12.04 -5.72
N GLU A 90 -7.20 11.79 -4.45
CA GLU A 90 -8.04 12.66 -3.63
C GLU A 90 -7.41 14.05 -3.40
N HIS A 91 -6.12 14.12 -3.09
CA HIS A 91 -5.39 15.39 -2.99
C HIS A 91 -5.36 16.14 -4.32
N LEU A 92 -5.14 15.43 -5.44
CA LEU A 92 -5.17 16.03 -6.78
C LEU A 92 -6.56 16.55 -7.17
N LEU A 93 -7.62 15.84 -6.80
CA LEU A 93 -9.01 16.24 -7.06
C LEU A 93 -9.42 17.44 -6.18
N TYR A 94 -8.89 17.55 -4.96
CA TYR A 94 -9.18 18.70 -4.07
C TYR A 94 -8.31 19.92 -4.35
N ASN A 95 -7.09 19.75 -4.86
CA ASN A 95 -6.15 20.84 -5.16
C ASN A 95 -6.03 21.19 -6.65
N SER A 96 -6.95 20.72 -7.50
CA SER A 96 -7.01 21.21 -8.89
C SER A 96 -7.42 22.69 -8.87
N PRO A 97 -6.55 23.63 -9.30
CA PRO A 97 -6.95 25.02 -9.40
C PRO A 97 -8.03 25.14 -10.48
N SER A 98 -9.10 25.86 -10.14
CA SER A 98 -10.19 26.21 -11.05
C SER A 98 -9.71 27.07 -12.21
#